data_AF-A0A5M9WSB0-F1
#
_entry.id   AF-A0A5M9WSB0-F1
#
_cell.length_a   1.000
_cell.length_b   1.000
_cell.length_c   1.000
_cell.angle_alpha   90.00
_cell.angle_beta   90.00
_cell.angle_gamma   90.00
#
_symmetry.space_group_name_H-M   'P 1'
#
loop_
_entity.id
_entity.type
_entity.pdbx_description
1 polymer ?
#
loop_
_entity_poly.entity_id
_entity_poly.type
_entity_poly.pdbx_seq_one_letter_code
_entity_poly.pdbx_strand_id
1 'polypeptide(L)'
;MKMQWALIAGLVFALLTGIFAVINVDSVQVNLLFNTVRVPLILLILGCTLIGGIIVGSYGIYRQYRLQRENKRLHLRVAELEASAASATTSVSYDNMDSTRSAEPEHDHQLHNDSIQTQPKGNNTGTL
;
A
#
# COMPACT_ATOMS: atom_id res chain seq x y z
N MET A 1 7.35 -8.12 -10.04
CA MET A 1 7.14 -8.66 -11.41
C MET A 1 6.49 -7.68 -12.39
N LYS A 2 5.42 -6.95 -12.02
CA LYS A 2 4.59 -6.14 -12.96
C LYS A 2 5.38 -5.12 -13.82
N MET A 3 6.37 -4.44 -13.23
CA MET A 3 7.15 -3.43 -13.94
C MET A 3 8.12 -4.05 -14.96
N GLN A 4 8.70 -5.22 -14.66
CA GLN A 4 9.53 -5.94 -15.63
C GLN A 4 8.69 -6.40 -16.84
N TRP A 5 7.50 -6.94 -16.60
CA TRP A 5 6.58 -7.29 -17.70
C TRP A 5 6.17 -6.09 -18.56
N ALA A 6 5.94 -4.93 -17.96
CA ALA A 6 5.66 -3.70 -18.70
C ALA A 6 6.86 -3.26 -19.56
N LEU A 7 8.09 -3.39 -19.05
CA LEU A 7 9.31 -3.10 -19.82
C LEU A 7 9.49 -4.05 -21.00
N ILE A 8 9.28 -5.36 -20.79
CA ILE A 8 9.31 -6.36 -21.88
C ILE A 8 8.25 -6.04 -22.93
N ALA A 9 7.01 -5.76 -22.52
CA ALA A 9 5.93 -5.42 -23.44
C ALA A 9 6.23 -4.12 -24.22
N GLY A 10 6.78 -3.11 -23.55
CA GLY A 10 7.21 -1.86 -24.17
C GLY A 10 8.34 -2.06 -25.18
N LEU A 11 9.31 -2.91 -24.88
CA LEU A 11 10.41 -3.24 -25.80
C LEU A 11 9.91 -3.98 -27.05
N VAL A 12 9.02 -4.96 -26.88
CA VAL A 12 8.39 -5.67 -28.01
C VAL A 12 7.57 -4.71 -28.86
N PHE A 13 6.81 -3.81 -28.23
CA PHE A 13 6.03 -2.78 -28.94
C PHE A 13 6.94 -1.81 -29.72
N ALA A 14 8.05 -1.37 -29.13
CA ALA A 14 9.03 -0.52 -29.79
C ALA A 14 9.67 -1.23 -31.00
N LEU A 15 10.01 -2.52 -30.86
CA LEU A 15 10.55 -3.32 -31.96
C LEU A 15 9.53 -3.44 -33.10
N LEU A 16 8.27 -3.77 -32.80
CA LEU A 16 7.20 -3.83 -33.80
C LEU A 16 7.03 -2.49 -34.52
N THR A 17 7.01 -1.39 -33.76
CA THR A 17 6.91 -0.03 -34.32
C THR A 17 8.10 0.29 -35.23
N GLY A 18 9.32 -0.13 -34.84
CA GLY A 18 10.53 0.02 -35.66
C GLY A 18 10.50 -0.83 -36.94
N ILE A 19 9.92 -2.03 -36.91
CA ILE A 19 9.74 -2.84 -38.12
C ILE A 19 8.75 -2.14 -39.08
N PHE A 20 7.61 -1.65 -38.56
CA PHE A 20 6.67 -0.87 -39.35
C PHE A 20 7.31 0.39 -39.94
N ALA A 21 8.24 1.03 -39.21
CA ALA A 21 8.99 2.19 -39.67
C ALA A 21 9.81 1.92 -40.92
N VAL A 22 10.53 0.80 -40.95
CA VAL A 22 11.41 0.45 -42.07
C VAL A 22 10.61 0.03 -43.30
N ILE A 23 9.54 -0.74 -43.10
CA ILE A 23 8.75 -1.29 -44.21
C ILE A 23 7.84 -0.21 -44.84
N ASN A 24 7.31 0.73 -44.05
CA ASN A 24 6.34 1.72 -44.50
C ASN A 24 6.89 3.16 -44.38
N VAL A 25 8.06 3.41 -44.98
CA VAL A 25 8.64 4.76 -45.09
C VAL A 25 8.03 5.59 -46.24
N ASP A 26 7.03 5.05 -46.91
CA ASP A 26 6.37 5.71 -48.04
C ASP A 26 5.77 7.06 -47.66
N SER A 27 5.93 8.03 -48.56
CA SER A 27 5.41 9.38 -48.37
C SER A 27 3.91 9.42 -48.61
N VAL A 28 3.16 9.88 -47.62
CA VAL A 28 1.71 10.10 -47.72
C VAL A 28 1.42 11.61 -47.71
N GLN A 29 0.44 12.03 -48.50
CA GLN A 29 -0.05 13.41 -48.45
C GLN A 29 -1.00 13.57 -47.25
N VAL A 30 -0.70 14.53 -46.40
CA VAL A 30 -1.57 14.94 -45.30
C VAL A 30 -1.99 16.38 -45.50
N ASN A 31 -3.29 16.62 -45.31
CA ASN A 31 -3.88 17.93 -45.44
C ASN A 31 -3.98 18.57 -44.05
N LEU A 32 -3.03 19.44 -43.73
CA LEU A 32 -2.88 20.09 -42.43
C LEU A 32 -3.71 21.38 -42.33
N LEU A 33 -5.02 21.30 -42.61
CA LEU A 33 -6.06 22.34 -42.56
C LEU A 33 -5.81 23.64 -43.38
N PHE A 34 -4.57 24.12 -43.40
CA PHE A 34 -4.05 25.31 -44.07
C PHE A 34 -3.00 24.98 -45.15
N ASN A 35 -2.47 23.75 -45.19
CA ASN A 35 -1.48 23.35 -46.20
C ASN A 35 -1.45 21.83 -46.41
N THR A 36 -1.13 21.36 -47.61
CA THR A 36 -0.91 19.93 -47.88
C THR A 36 0.58 19.64 -47.97
N VAL A 37 1.05 18.68 -47.17
CA VAL A 37 2.48 18.34 -47.08
C VAL A 37 2.65 16.84 -47.31
N ARG A 38 3.71 16.45 -48.02
CA ARG A 38 4.12 15.05 -48.14
C ARG A 38 5.06 14.73 -47.00
N VAL A 39 4.64 13.83 -46.11
CA VAL A 39 5.46 13.33 -45.00
C VAL A 39 5.48 11.80 -45.05
N PRO A 40 6.61 11.16 -44.71
CA PRO A 40 6.64 9.71 -44.54
C PRO A 40 5.59 9.25 -43.53
N LEU A 41 4.86 8.18 -43.85
CA LEU A 41 3.77 7.68 -42.99
C LEU A 41 4.25 7.36 -41.58
N ILE A 42 5.46 6.85 -41.44
CA ILE A 42 6.06 6.55 -40.14
C ILE A 42 6.25 7.78 -39.24
N LEU A 43 6.65 8.92 -39.81
CA LEU A 43 6.84 10.16 -39.02
C LEU A 43 5.51 10.58 -38.39
N LEU A 44 4.40 10.36 -39.10
CA LEU A 44 3.06 10.61 -38.58
C LEU A 44 2.71 9.63 -37.44
N ILE A 45 2.91 8.32 -37.64
CA ILE A 45 2.62 7.29 -36.63
C ILE A 45 3.46 7.49 -35.37
N LEU A 46 4.77 7.71 -35.52
CA LEU A 46 5.68 7.97 -34.41
C LEU A 46 5.29 9.25 -33.68
N GLY A 47 4.98 10.33 -34.40
CA GLY A 47 4.54 11.58 -33.79
C GLY A 47 3.27 11.41 -32.96
N CYS A 48 2.24 10.80 -33.54
CA CYS A 48 0.97 10.54 -32.84
C CYS A 48 1.16 9.59 -31.64
N THR A 49 1.95 8.53 -31.81
CA THR A 49 2.20 7.52 -30.76
C THR A 49 3.04 8.11 -29.63
N LEU A 50 4.02 8.95 -29.94
CA LEU A 50 4.81 9.66 -28.94
C LEU A 50 3.95 10.61 -28.12
N ILE A 51 3.11 11.42 -28.78
CA ILE A 51 2.17 12.32 -28.09
C ILE A 51 1.19 11.51 -27.24
N GLY A 52 0.59 10.45 -27.78
CA GLY A 52 -0.29 9.55 -27.03
C GLY A 52 0.41 8.93 -25.81
N GLY A 53 1.66 8.50 -25.97
CA GLY A 53 2.49 7.96 -24.90
C GLY A 53 2.78 8.98 -23.80
N ILE A 54 3.05 10.25 -24.16
CA ILE A 54 3.23 11.34 -23.19
C ILE A 54 1.93 11.58 -22.41
N ILE A 55 0.78 11.62 -23.09
CA ILE A 55 -0.53 11.81 -22.44
C ILE A 55 -0.83 10.66 -21.46
N VAL A 56 -0.68 9.41 -21.91
CA VAL A 56 -0.94 8.24 -21.05
C VAL A 56 0.07 8.16 -19.90
N GLY A 57 1.35 8.42 -20.17
CA GLY A 57 2.42 8.41 -19.17
C GLY A 57 2.18 9.46 -18.08
N SER A 58 1.89 10.70 -18.48
CA SER A 58 1.58 11.79 -17.55
C SER A 58 0.34 11.49 -16.69
N TYR A 59 -0.73 10.95 -17.29
CA TYR A 59 -1.91 10.51 -16.55
C TYR A 59 -1.59 9.39 -15.55
N GLY A 60 -0.77 8.42 -15.95
CA GLY A 60 -0.31 7.34 -15.07
C GLY A 60 0.45 7.85 -13.85
N ILE A 61 1.38 8.79 -14.06
CA ILE A 61 2.15 9.44 -12.99
C ILE A 61 1.23 10.24 -12.06
N TYR A 62 0.31 11.02 -12.61
CA TYR A 62 -0.67 11.79 -11.84
C TYR A 62 -1.54 10.89 -10.95
N ARG A 63 -2.07 9.80 -11.52
CA ARG A 63 -2.87 8.82 -10.78
C ARG A 63 -2.06 8.18 -9.65
N GLN A 64 -0.83 7.79 -9.93
CA GLN A 64 0.06 7.18 -8.94
C GLN A 64 0.32 8.14 -7.78
N TYR A 65 0.59 9.42 -8.07
CA TYR A 65 0.80 10.44 -7.05
C TYR A 65 -0.43 10.62 -6.15
N ARG A 66 -1.63 10.70 -6.74
CA ARG A 66 -2.88 10.78 -5.97
C ARG A 66 -3.06 9.58 -5.04
N LEU A 67 -2.87 8.37 -5.56
CA LEU A 67 -2.99 7.14 -4.78
C LEU A 67 -2.01 7.08 -3.61
N GLN A 68 -0.77 7.54 -3.80
CA GLN A 68 0.21 7.64 -2.72
C GLN A 68 -0.21 8.61 -1.62
N ARG A 69 -0.77 9.77 -2.00
CA ARG A 69 -1.25 10.77 -1.03
C ARG A 69 -2.44 10.24 -0.22
N GLU A 70 -3.37 9.56 -0.89
CA GLU A 70 -4.51 8.92 -0.23
C GLU A 70 -4.04 7.80 0.70
N ASN A 71 -3.07 6.97 0.29
CA ASN A 71 -2.46 5.95 1.14
C ASN A 71 -1.87 6.56 2.41
N LYS A 72 -1.05 7.62 2.27
CA LYS A 72 -0.47 8.31 3.44
C LYS A 72 -1.53 8.82 4.40
N ARG A 73 -2.60 9.43 3.88
CA ARG A 73 -3.72 9.91 4.71
C ARG A 73 -4.44 8.77 5.42
N LEU A 74 -4.68 7.66 4.72
CA LEU A 74 -5.34 6.48 5.31
C LEU A 74 -4.47 5.86 6.40
N HIS A 75 -3.16 5.69 6.16
CA HIS A 75 -2.22 5.20 7.17
C HIS A 75 -2.17 6.07 8.42
N LEU A 76 -2.19 7.41 8.27
CA LEU A 76 -2.23 8.32 9.41
C LEU A 76 -3.51 8.18 10.24
N ARG A 77 -4.67 8.04 9.58
CA ARG A 77 -5.95 7.82 10.27
C ARG A 77 -6.00 6.49 11.01
N VAL A 78 -5.45 5.44 10.41
CA VAL A 78 -5.35 4.12 11.06
C VAL A 78 -4.49 4.24 12.34
N ALA A 79 -3.33 4.88 12.26
CA ALA A 79 -2.46 5.09 13.42
C ALA A 79 -3.11 5.93 14.53
N GLU A 80 -3.86 6.98 14.17
CA GLU A 80 -4.59 7.82 15.14
C GLU A 80 -5.72 7.05 15.84
N LEU A 81 -6.47 6.23 15.10
CA LEU A 81 -7.53 5.39 15.66
C LEU A 81 -6.97 4.31 16.58
N GLU A 82 -5.85 3.66 16.20
CA GLU A 82 -5.16 2.68 17.05
C GLU A 82 -4.64 3.32 18.35
N ALA A 83 -4.05 4.52 18.27
CA ALA A 83 -3.61 5.27 19.45
C ALA A 83 -4.77 5.67 20.39
N SER A 84 -5.91 6.06 19.81
CA SER A 84 -7.13 6.41 20.56
C SER A 84 -7.75 5.19 21.25
N ALA A 85 -7.78 4.03 20.57
CA ALA A 85 -8.26 2.77 21.13
C ALA A 85 -7.36 2.26 22.28
N ALA A 86 -6.04 2.42 22.15
CA ALA A 86 -5.08 2.08 23.21
C ALA A 86 -5.25 2.97 24.46
N SER A 87 -5.54 4.26 24.26
CA SER A 87 -5.75 5.22 25.34
C SER A 87 -7.06 4.97 26.10
N ALA A 88 -8.15 4.61 25.40
CA ALA A 88 -9.45 4.29 26.02
C ALA A 88 -9.44 2.99 26.84
N THR A 89 -8.56 2.04 26.52
CA THR A 89 -8.40 0.79 27.28
C THR A 89 -7.66 1.03 28.62
N THR A 90 -6.82 2.07 28.69
CA THR A 90 -6.04 2.39 29.90
C THR A 90 -6.88 3.10 30.98
N SER A 91 -7.96 3.81 30.59
CA SER A 91 -8.81 4.57 31.53
C SER A 91 -9.89 3.74 32.26
N VAL A 92 -10.03 2.44 31.98
CA VAL A 92 -11.06 1.58 32.61
C VAL A 92 -10.50 0.78 33.80
N SER A 93 -9.19 0.83 34.08
CA SER A 93 -8.56 -0.03 35.11
C SER A 93 -8.42 0.59 36.52
N TYR A 94 -8.92 1.81 36.77
CA TYR A 94 -8.80 2.47 38.09
C TYR A 94 -10.12 3.06 38.57
N ASP A 95 -11.17 2.23 38.75
CA ASP A 95 -12.36 2.70 39.48
C ASP A 95 -13.08 1.60 40.29
N ASN A 96 -12.36 0.57 40.74
CA ASN A 96 -12.98 -0.44 41.59
C ASN A 96 -12.04 -0.94 42.70
N MET A 97 -11.71 -0.06 43.64
CA MET A 97 -11.33 -0.43 45.00
C MET A 97 -11.18 0.84 45.85
N ASP A 98 -12.28 1.32 46.43
CA ASP A 98 -12.27 1.71 47.84
C ASP A 98 -13.70 1.96 48.35
N SER A 99 -14.34 0.88 48.81
CA SER A 99 -15.50 0.95 49.69
C SER A 99 -15.66 -0.42 50.31
N THR A 100 -15.08 -0.64 51.49
CA THR A 100 -15.64 -1.45 52.58
C THR A 100 -14.73 -1.37 53.83
N ARG A 101 -15.22 -0.61 54.83
CA ARG A 101 -15.28 -0.98 56.25
C ARG A 101 -14.16 -0.52 57.21
N SER A 102 -14.62 0.41 58.03
CA SER A 102 -14.18 0.85 59.35
C SER A 102 -13.94 -0.27 60.38
N ALA A 103 -13.06 0.07 61.33
CA ALA A 103 -13.00 -0.33 62.75
C ALA A 103 -12.11 -1.53 63.16
N GLU A 104 -10.89 -1.16 63.60
CA GLU A 104 -10.24 -1.51 64.90
C GLU A 104 -9.57 -2.89 65.13
N PRO A 105 -8.55 -2.94 66.03
CA PRO A 105 -7.32 -3.74 65.91
C PRO A 105 -7.29 -4.95 66.85
N GLU A 106 -6.44 -5.97 66.58
CA GLU A 106 -5.84 -6.93 67.55
C GLU A 106 -4.78 -7.79 66.79
N HIS A 107 -3.49 -7.72 67.13
CA HIS A 107 -2.73 -8.51 68.13
C HIS A 107 -1.99 -9.73 67.51
N ASP A 108 -0.68 -9.80 67.80
CA ASP A 108 0.30 -10.83 67.41
C ASP A 108 -0.19 -12.28 67.49
N HIS A 109 0.23 -13.14 66.55
CA HIS A 109 1.03 -14.34 66.85
C HIS A 109 1.53 -15.10 65.60
N GLN A 110 2.85 -15.30 65.62
CA GLN A 110 3.73 -16.30 65.00
C GLN A 110 3.20 -17.52 64.21
N LEU A 111 3.91 -17.76 63.10
CA LEU A 111 4.51 -19.03 62.62
C LEU A 111 3.66 -20.30 62.59
N HIS A 112 3.33 -20.76 61.38
CA HIS A 112 3.48 -22.18 61.05
C HIS A 112 3.77 -22.37 59.55
N ASN A 113 5.00 -22.79 59.28
CA ASN A 113 5.44 -23.42 58.05
C ASN A 113 5.08 -24.91 58.13
N ASP A 114 4.43 -25.47 57.11
CA ASP A 114 4.83 -26.79 56.59
C ASP A 114 4.06 -27.24 55.33
N SER A 115 4.82 -27.98 54.50
CA SER A 115 4.41 -29.03 53.54
C SER A 115 4.06 -28.69 52.08
N ILE A 116 5.10 -28.70 51.23
CA ILE A 116 5.38 -29.70 50.16
C ILE A 116 4.25 -30.07 49.15
N GLN A 117 4.45 -29.56 47.92
CA GLN A 117 4.56 -30.29 46.63
C GLN A 117 3.41 -31.14 46.05
N THR A 118 2.95 -30.75 44.85
CA THR A 118 2.86 -31.63 43.66
C THR A 118 2.86 -30.81 42.35
N GLN A 119 3.82 -31.09 41.47
CA GLN A 119 3.80 -30.85 40.01
C GLN A 119 2.93 -31.94 39.30
N PRO A 120 2.91 -32.11 37.96
CA PRO A 120 2.44 -31.25 36.85
C PRO A 120 1.47 -32.04 35.90
N LYS A 121 0.86 -31.39 34.89
CA LYS A 121 0.36 -32.03 33.63
C LYS A 121 -0.04 -30.90 32.67
N GLY A 122 0.58 -30.72 31.50
CA GLY A 122 0.43 -31.57 30.30
C GLY A 122 -0.94 -31.30 29.67
N ASN A 123 -1.15 -30.97 28.38
CA ASN A 123 -0.41 -31.20 27.15
C ASN A 123 -1.24 -30.63 25.97
N ASN A 124 -0.59 -30.24 24.86
CA ASN A 124 -1.04 -30.26 23.45
C ASN A 124 -2.33 -29.51 23.04
N THR A 125 -2.52 -28.96 21.83
CA THR A 125 -2.00 -29.18 20.45
C THR A 125 -2.54 -27.95 19.67
N GLY A 126 -1.82 -27.25 18.79
CA GLY A 126 -1.24 -27.77 17.55
C GLY A 126 -2.33 -27.99 16.49
N THR A 127 -2.78 -26.94 15.79
CA THR A 127 -3.43 -27.10 14.47
C THR A 127 -3.06 -25.93 13.56
N LEU A 128 -2.81 -26.31 12.31
CA LEU A 128 -2.19 -25.61 11.18
C LEU A 128 -2.99 -24.41 10.66
#